data_AF-A0A562WUB2-F1
#
_entry.id   AF-A0A562WUB2-F1
#
_cell.length_a   1.000
_cell.length_b   1.000
_cell.length_c   1.000
_cell.angle_alpha   90.00
_cell.angle_beta   90.00
_cell.angle_gamma   90.00
#
_symmetry.space_group_name_H-M   'P 1'
#
loop_
_entity.id
_entity.type
_entity.pdbx_description
1 polymer ?
#
loop_
_entity_poly.entity_id
_entity_poly.type
_entity_poly.pdbx_seq_one_letter_code
_entity_poly.pdbx_strand_id
1 'polypeptide(L)'
;MKKIKPLDLERVRTSLRYGQMTLSLMGTLIPCYVPGCKYSPAIPESRLWEWEQGRGRSVPEYVYYGYGVILVDDWACDRHEADPSHVPEIDHFYASLLNPGFGELLKVEHQVRQSQDPGQLAWLASLEAMREGWQQHYRDLLGLDMQHVFVEHLEDLFK
;
A
#
# COMPACT_ATOMS: atom_id res chain seq x y z
N MET A 1 -3.27 18.64 18.80
CA MET A 1 -2.46 17.57 18.19
C MET A 1 -2.64 17.62 16.69
N LYS A 2 -1.58 17.64 15.88
CA LYS A 2 -1.70 17.49 14.42
C LYS A 2 -2.28 16.10 14.17
N LYS A 3 -3.42 15.99 13.48
CA LYS A 3 -3.92 14.69 13.02
C LYS A 3 -2.88 14.15 12.04
N ILE A 4 -2.23 13.05 12.41
CA ILE A 4 -1.33 12.33 11.50
C ILE A 4 -2.21 11.84 10.36
N LYS A 5 -1.87 12.22 9.12
CA LYS A 5 -2.50 11.65 7.93
C LYS A 5 -1.85 10.29 7.72
N PRO A 6 -2.59 9.17 7.78
CA PRO A 6 -1.99 7.84 7.66
C PRO A 6 -1.49 7.58 6.23
N LEU A 7 -2.04 8.26 5.22
CA LEU A 7 -1.61 8.20 3.83
C LEU A 7 -1.69 9.58 3.15
N ASP A 8 -0.79 9.81 2.20
CA ASP A 8 -0.90 10.90 1.23
C ASP A 8 -1.76 10.44 0.06
N LEU A 9 -3.06 10.73 0.13
CA LEU A 9 -4.06 10.26 -0.83
C LEU A 9 -3.74 10.71 -2.27
N GLU A 10 -3.36 11.97 -2.47
CA GLU A 10 -3.05 12.49 -3.80
C GLU A 10 -1.84 11.78 -4.39
N ARG A 11 -0.77 11.63 -3.59
CA ARG A 11 0.43 10.91 -4.02
C ARG A 11 0.12 9.46 -4.36
N VAL A 12 -0.65 8.76 -3.53
CA VAL A 12 -1.07 7.38 -3.81
C VAL A 12 -1.80 7.33 -5.15
N ARG A 13 -2.90 8.08 -5.31
CA ARG A 13 -3.67 8.06 -6.56
C ARG A 13 -2.83 8.39 -7.78
N THR A 14 -2.03 9.45 -7.74
CA THR A 14 -1.22 9.87 -8.90
C THR A 14 -0.08 8.92 -9.22
N SER A 15 0.28 8.01 -8.31
CA SER A 15 1.30 6.99 -8.52
C SER A 15 0.72 5.66 -9.02
N LEU A 16 -0.54 5.35 -8.66
CA LEU A 16 -1.22 4.13 -9.12
C LEU A 16 -1.36 4.07 -10.64
N ARG A 17 -1.18 2.87 -11.19
CA ARG A 17 -1.30 2.57 -12.63
C ARG A 17 -0.54 3.56 -13.50
N TYR A 18 0.68 3.88 -13.09
CA TYR A 18 1.57 4.83 -13.78
C TYR A 18 0.91 6.20 -14.03
N GLY A 19 0.11 6.67 -13.07
CA GLY A 19 -0.57 7.96 -13.12
C GLY A 19 -1.87 7.99 -13.91
N GLN A 20 -2.38 6.83 -14.32
CA GLN A 20 -3.67 6.74 -15.03
C GLN A 20 -4.88 6.74 -14.08
N MET A 21 -4.66 6.65 -12.77
CA MET A 21 -5.75 6.64 -11.79
C MET A 21 -6.34 8.04 -11.58
N THR A 22 -7.51 8.28 -12.18
CA THR A 22 -8.26 9.54 -12.07
C THR A 22 -9.08 9.60 -10.78
N LEU A 23 -9.48 10.81 -10.37
CA LEU A 23 -10.45 10.98 -9.27
C LEU A 23 -11.77 10.26 -9.55
N SER A 24 -12.23 10.28 -10.81
CA SER A 24 -13.45 9.59 -11.25
C SER A 24 -13.37 8.09 -11.01
N LEU A 25 -12.24 7.49 -11.41
CA LEU A 25 -12.00 6.07 -11.26
C LEU A 25 -11.89 5.69 -9.77
N MET A 26 -11.14 6.45 -8.97
CA MET A 26 -11.10 6.25 -7.52
C MET A 26 -12.50 6.34 -6.88
N GLY A 27 -13.31 7.30 -7.31
CA GLY A 27 -14.67 7.49 -6.81
C GLY A 27 -15.58 6.29 -7.07
N THR A 28 -15.31 5.56 -8.15
CA THR A 28 -16.03 4.34 -8.52
C THR A 28 -15.47 3.10 -7.82
N LEU A 29 -14.15 3.02 -7.62
CA LEU A 29 -13.50 1.85 -7.01
C LEU A 29 -13.71 1.78 -5.50
N ILE A 30 -13.58 2.90 -4.77
CA ILE A 30 -13.63 2.89 -3.30
C ILE A 30 -14.92 2.24 -2.77
N PRO A 31 -16.14 2.55 -3.27
CA PRO A 31 -17.35 1.90 -2.80
C PRO A 31 -17.37 0.37 -2.99
N CYS A 32 -16.64 -0.18 -3.96
CA CYS A 32 -16.54 -1.63 -4.17
C CYS A 32 -15.74 -2.32 -3.04
N TYR A 33 -14.74 -1.62 -2.49
CA TYR A 33 -13.89 -2.12 -1.42
C TYR A 33 -14.40 -1.80 -0.01
N VAL A 34 -15.38 -0.88 0.11
CA VAL A 34 -15.90 -0.42 1.39
C VAL A 34 -17.36 -0.82 1.54
N PRO A 35 -17.65 -1.97 2.20
CA PRO A 35 -19.02 -2.36 2.51
C PRO A 35 -19.78 -1.26 3.25
N GLY A 36 -20.98 -0.92 2.77
CA GLY A 36 -21.80 0.13 3.38
C GLY A 36 -21.31 1.56 3.11
N CYS A 37 -20.45 1.78 2.11
CA CYS A 37 -20.05 3.12 1.69
C CYS A 37 -21.28 3.98 1.38
N LYS A 38 -21.39 5.12 2.07
CA LYS A 38 -22.50 6.09 1.92
C LYS A 38 -22.65 6.60 0.48
N TYR A 39 -21.58 6.58 -0.29
CA TYR A 39 -21.49 7.09 -1.65
C TYR A 39 -21.52 5.95 -2.67
N SER A 40 -22.56 5.12 -2.63
CA SER A 40 -22.80 4.09 -3.64
C SER A 40 -23.76 4.62 -4.72
N PRO A 41 -23.46 4.47 -6.02
CA PRO A 41 -22.38 3.66 -6.58
C PRO A 41 -21.02 4.36 -6.66
N ALA A 42 -20.95 5.69 -6.50
CA ALA A 42 -19.68 6.43 -6.63
C ALA A 42 -19.58 7.64 -5.67
N ILE A 43 -18.36 7.93 -5.23
CA ILE A 43 -17.99 9.17 -4.54
C ILE A 43 -17.77 10.26 -5.61
N PRO A 44 -18.39 11.46 -5.48
CA PRO A 44 -18.14 12.56 -6.40
C PRO A 44 -16.66 12.99 -6.45
N GLU A 45 -16.14 13.31 -7.62
CA GLU A 45 -14.74 13.75 -7.80
C GLU A 45 -14.38 14.96 -6.95
N SER A 46 -15.29 15.94 -6.87
CA SER A 46 -15.11 17.13 -6.02
C SER A 46 -14.94 16.77 -4.56
N ARG A 47 -15.59 15.70 -4.09
CA ARG A 47 -15.49 15.22 -2.72
C ARG A 47 -14.13 14.58 -2.45
N LEU A 48 -13.64 13.76 -3.39
CA LEU A 48 -12.30 13.17 -3.29
C LEU A 48 -11.21 14.24 -3.34
N TRP A 49 -11.34 15.22 -4.26
CA TRP A 49 -10.41 16.33 -4.36
C TRP A 49 -10.33 17.14 -3.06
N GLU A 50 -11.47 17.45 -2.42
CA GLU A 50 -11.49 18.12 -1.13
C GLU A 50 -10.71 17.34 -0.05
N TRP A 51 -10.85 16.02 -0.02
CA TRP A 51 -10.14 15.15 0.94
C TRP A 51 -8.64 15.05 0.64
N GLU A 52 -8.25 14.87 -0.62
CA GLU A 52 -6.84 14.86 -1.06
C GLU A 52 -6.14 16.17 -0.66
N GLN A 53 -6.77 17.30 -0.94
CA GLN A 53 -6.22 18.63 -0.65
C GLN A 53 -6.33 19.03 0.84
N GLY A 54 -6.94 18.20 1.69
CA GLY A 54 -7.21 18.51 3.09
C GLY A 54 -8.05 19.78 3.28
N ARG A 55 -8.89 20.13 2.30
CA ARG A 55 -9.71 21.34 2.32
C ARG A 55 -11.03 21.08 3.03
N GLY A 56 -11.28 21.87 4.07
CA GLY A 56 -12.62 22.07 4.65
C GLY A 56 -13.19 20.94 5.51
N ARG A 57 -12.66 19.70 5.49
CA ARG A 57 -13.18 18.57 6.30
C ARG A 57 -12.11 17.55 6.67
N SER A 58 -12.37 16.79 7.73
CA SER A 58 -11.64 15.55 8.01
C SER A 58 -11.96 14.50 6.95
N VAL A 59 -10.93 13.79 6.53
CA VAL A 59 -11.07 12.61 5.67
C VAL A 59 -11.65 11.46 6.51
N PRO A 60 -12.75 10.81 6.08
CA PRO A 60 -13.27 9.62 6.75
C PRO A 60 -12.28 8.45 6.68
N GLU A 61 -12.21 7.64 7.73
CA GLU A 61 -11.29 6.48 7.81
C GLU A 61 -11.47 5.51 6.65
N TYR A 62 -12.71 5.26 6.22
CA TYR A 62 -13.00 4.37 5.09
C TYR A 62 -12.39 4.85 3.77
N VAL A 63 -12.11 6.15 3.62
CA VAL A 63 -11.44 6.70 2.43
C VAL A 63 -9.95 6.34 2.48
N TYR A 64 -9.31 6.44 3.65
CA TYR A 64 -7.93 5.98 3.81
C TYR A 64 -7.81 4.47 3.57
N TYR A 65 -8.73 3.69 4.14
CA TYR A 65 -8.81 2.26 3.88
C TYR A 65 -9.00 1.96 2.38
N GLY A 66 -9.96 2.61 1.72
CA GLY A 66 -10.20 2.40 0.29
C GLY A 66 -8.99 2.69 -0.60
N TYR A 67 -8.26 3.79 -0.35
CA TYR A 67 -7.00 4.07 -1.06
C TYR A 67 -5.92 3.02 -0.74
N GLY A 68 -5.82 2.61 0.53
CA GLY A 68 -4.86 1.61 0.97
C GLY A 68 -5.11 0.24 0.34
N VAL A 69 -6.36 -0.23 0.26
CA VAL A 69 -6.68 -1.52 -0.35
C VAL A 69 -6.41 -1.49 -1.85
N ILE A 70 -6.83 -0.45 -2.56
CA ILE A 70 -6.53 -0.33 -4.00
C ILE A 70 -5.01 -0.32 -4.24
N LEU A 71 -4.24 0.35 -3.37
CA LEU A 71 -2.77 0.36 -3.45
C LEU A 71 -2.16 -1.02 -3.23
N VAL A 72 -2.66 -1.77 -2.23
CA VAL A 72 -2.17 -3.11 -1.91
C VAL A 72 -2.56 -4.11 -3.01
N ASP A 73 -3.76 -4.00 -3.57
CA ASP A 73 -4.22 -4.82 -4.69
C ASP A 73 -3.38 -4.58 -5.96
N ASP A 74 -3.16 -3.31 -6.33
CA ASP A 74 -2.30 -2.95 -7.47
C ASP A 74 -0.85 -3.43 -7.21
N TRP A 75 -0.34 -3.33 -5.98
CA TRP A 75 0.98 -3.87 -5.61
C TRP A 75 1.05 -5.38 -5.82
N ALA A 76 0.08 -6.14 -5.30
CA ALA A 76 0.05 -7.58 -5.45
C ALA A 76 0.02 -7.99 -6.93
N CYS A 77 -0.85 -7.35 -7.73
CA CYS A 77 -0.95 -7.61 -9.16
C CYS A 77 0.38 -7.37 -9.88
N ASP A 78 0.96 -6.17 -9.73
CA ASP A 78 2.23 -5.81 -10.40
C ASP A 78 3.36 -6.76 -9.96
N ARG A 79 3.43 -7.10 -8.67
CA ARG A 79 4.43 -8.01 -8.13
C ARG A 79 4.29 -9.43 -8.70
N HIS A 80 3.08 -9.96 -8.83
CA HIS A 80 2.83 -11.31 -9.34
C HIS A 80 3.00 -11.41 -10.86
N GLU A 81 2.75 -10.34 -11.60
CA GLU A 81 2.95 -10.29 -13.06
C GLU A 81 4.41 -10.02 -13.46
N ALA A 82 5.23 -9.48 -12.54
CA ALA A 82 6.60 -9.11 -12.81
C ALA A 82 7.57 -10.30 -12.86
N ASP A 83 8.64 -10.14 -13.65
CA ASP A 83 9.81 -11.00 -13.53
C ASP A 83 10.43 -10.85 -12.12
N PRO A 84 10.90 -11.95 -11.48
CA PRO A 84 11.50 -11.91 -10.14
C PRO A 84 12.60 -10.85 -9.96
N SER A 85 13.30 -10.47 -11.03
CA SER A 85 14.33 -9.41 -11.00
C SER A 85 13.78 -8.00 -10.75
N HIS A 86 12.51 -7.72 -11.08
CA HIS A 86 11.87 -6.41 -10.91
C HIS A 86 11.08 -6.30 -9.60
N VAL A 87 10.73 -7.43 -8.98
CA VAL A 87 9.99 -7.49 -7.72
C VAL A 87 10.56 -6.57 -6.63
N PRO A 88 11.88 -6.43 -6.42
CA PRO A 88 12.42 -5.53 -5.40
C PRO A 88 12.14 -4.04 -5.66
N GLU A 89 12.12 -3.63 -6.93
CA GLU A 89 11.81 -2.25 -7.32
C GLU A 89 10.33 -1.94 -7.12
N ILE A 90 9.46 -2.90 -7.44
CA ILE A 90 8.02 -2.83 -7.21
C ILE A 90 7.73 -2.72 -5.71
N ASP A 91 8.33 -3.59 -4.90
CA ASP A 91 8.21 -3.55 -3.43
C ASP A 91 8.63 -2.21 -2.86
N HIS A 92 9.81 -1.72 -3.26
CA HIS A 92 10.31 -0.43 -2.81
C HIS A 92 9.34 0.70 -3.17
N PHE A 93 8.85 0.72 -4.40
CA PHE A 93 7.92 1.74 -4.88
C PHE A 93 6.61 1.75 -4.08
N TYR A 94 5.91 0.62 -4.02
CA TYR A 94 4.60 0.53 -3.36
C TYR A 94 4.70 0.74 -1.85
N ALA A 95 5.68 0.13 -1.18
CA ALA A 95 5.90 0.37 0.25
C ALA A 95 6.26 1.83 0.55
N SER A 96 6.98 2.52 -0.35
CA SER A 96 7.30 3.95 -0.21
C SER A 96 6.09 4.88 -0.32
N LEU A 97 5.00 4.42 -0.96
CA LEU A 97 3.73 5.15 -1.01
C LEU A 97 2.96 5.07 0.31
N LEU A 98 3.11 3.96 1.03
CA LEU A 98 2.62 3.82 2.41
C LEU A 98 3.49 4.64 3.37
N ASN A 99 4.80 4.36 3.38
CA ASN A 99 5.79 5.08 4.16
C ASN A 99 7.20 4.93 3.55
N PRO A 100 7.95 6.03 3.31
CA PRO A 100 9.29 5.95 2.75
C PRO A 100 10.26 5.02 3.51
N GLY A 101 10.14 4.96 4.83
CA GLY A 101 10.94 4.06 5.67
C GLY A 101 10.59 2.58 5.48
N PHE A 102 9.33 2.28 5.13
CA PHE A 102 8.93 0.92 4.79
C PHE A 102 9.52 0.50 3.44
N GLY A 103 9.52 1.40 2.46
CA GLY A 103 10.21 1.17 1.19
C GLY A 103 11.70 0.89 1.35
N GLU A 104 12.43 1.75 2.07
CA GLU A 104 13.86 1.54 2.31
C GLU A 104 14.14 0.24 3.08
N LEU A 105 13.26 -0.16 4.01
CA LEU A 105 13.38 -1.44 4.69
C LEU A 105 13.37 -2.61 3.70
N LEU A 106 12.39 -2.67 2.78
CA LEU A 106 12.30 -3.77 1.80
C LEU A 106 13.50 -3.80 0.85
N LYS A 107 13.99 -2.63 0.47
CA LYS A 107 15.21 -2.51 -0.35
C LYS A 107 16.45 -3.03 0.39
N VAL A 108 16.64 -2.66 1.65
CA VAL A 108 17.76 -3.15 2.48
C VAL A 108 17.64 -4.65 2.70
N GLU A 109 16.44 -5.15 2.99
CA GLU A 109 16.18 -6.59 3.13
C GLU A 109 16.60 -7.36 1.87
N HIS A 110 16.20 -6.88 0.69
CA HIS A 110 16.60 -7.49 -0.58
C HIS A 110 18.12 -7.49 -0.78
N GLN A 111 18.78 -6.36 -0.52
CA GLN A 111 20.25 -6.27 -0.62
C GLN A 111 20.96 -7.25 0.30
N VAL A 112 20.48 -7.41 1.53
CA VAL A 112 21.04 -8.37 2.49
C VAL A 112 20.82 -9.81 2.03
N ARG A 113 19.65 -10.15 1.47
CA ARG A 113 19.38 -11.49 0.92
C ARG A 113 20.33 -11.87 -0.22
N GLN A 114 20.82 -10.89 -0.98
CA GLN A 114 21.79 -11.10 -2.06
C GLN A 114 23.26 -11.09 -1.57
N SER A 115 23.50 -10.74 -0.32
CA SER A 115 24.84 -10.63 0.23
C SER A 115 25.48 -11.99 0.47
N GLN A 116 26.80 -12.05 0.30
CA GLN A 116 27.62 -13.20 0.70
C GLN A 116 28.31 -12.97 2.06
N ASP A 117 28.13 -11.79 2.68
CA ASP A 117 28.72 -11.44 3.96
C ASP A 117 27.89 -12.04 5.13
N PRO A 118 28.45 -12.99 5.91
CA PRO A 118 27.74 -13.59 7.05
C PRO A 118 27.30 -12.56 8.10
N GLY A 119 28.06 -11.46 8.25
CA GLY A 119 27.72 -10.38 9.18
C GLY A 119 26.47 -9.63 8.75
N GLN A 120 26.22 -9.51 7.45
CA GLN A 120 24.99 -8.91 6.90
C GLN A 120 23.83 -9.90 6.99
N LEU A 121 24.04 -11.17 6.64
CA LEU A 121 23.01 -12.21 6.71
C LEU A 121 22.44 -12.39 8.13
N ALA A 122 23.23 -12.14 9.17
CA ALA A 122 22.76 -12.15 10.55
C ALA A 122 21.63 -11.15 10.84
N TRP A 123 21.46 -10.11 10.01
CA TRP A 123 20.39 -9.11 10.16
C TRP A 123 19.06 -9.54 9.53
N LEU A 124 19.02 -10.59 8.71
CA LEU A 124 17.81 -10.98 7.96
C LEU A 124 16.60 -11.18 8.87
N ALA A 125 16.74 -11.92 9.96
CA ALA A 125 15.65 -12.15 10.91
C ALA A 125 15.12 -10.85 11.54
N SER A 126 16.01 -9.86 11.77
CA SER A 126 15.59 -8.55 12.30
C SER A 126 14.85 -7.73 11.25
N LEU A 127 15.28 -7.79 9.99
CA LEU A 127 14.63 -7.10 8.87
C LEU A 127 13.25 -7.70 8.58
N GLU A 128 13.13 -9.03 8.60
CA GLU A 128 11.86 -9.75 8.47
C GLU A 128 10.89 -9.36 9.59
N ALA A 129 11.35 -9.34 10.85
CA ALA A 129 10.54 -8.92 11.98
C ALA A 129 10.10 -7.43 11.88
N MET A 130 10.97 -6.55 11.37
CA MET A 130 10.61 -5.16 11.11
C MET A 130 9.55 -5.06 10.01
N ARG A 131 9.65 -5.86 8.94
CA ARG A 131 8.66 -5.90 7.85
C ARG A 131 7.31 -6.36 8.39
N GLU A 132 7.27 -7.43 9.17
CA GLU A 132 6.05 -7.92 9.84
C GLU A 132 5.46 -6.86 10.77
N GLY A 133 6.30 -6.13 11.50
CA GLY A 133 5.87 -5.01 12.35
C GLY A 133 5.18 -3.89 11.55
N TRP A 134 5.70 -3.54 10.37
CA TRP A 134 5.05 -2.59 9.47
C TRP A 134 3.72 -3.11 8.93
N GLN A 135 3.67 -4.38 8.51
CA GLN A 135 2.43 -5.01 8.04
C GLN A 135 1.34 -5.00 9.14
N GLN A 136 1.72 -5.37 10.38
CA GLN A 136 0.81 -5.31 11.52
C GLN A 136 0.37 -3.88 11.82
N HIS A 137 1.28 -2.90 11.76
CA HIS A 137 0.93 -1.50 11.95
C HIS A 137 -0.16 -1.01 10.98
N TYR A 138 -0.07 -1.35 9.69
CA TYR A 138 -1.10 -0.97 8.72
C TYR A 138 -2.39 -1.77 8.84
N ARG A 139 -2.31 -3.03 9.28
CA ARG A 139 -3.50 -3.80 9.65
C ARG A 139 -4.23 -3.14 10.81
N ASP A 140 -3.52 -2.73 11.86
CA ASP A 140 -4.13 -2.10 13.04
C ASP A 140 -4.65 -0.68 12.77
N LEU A 141 -3.90 0.11 11.99
CA LEU A 141 -4.22 1.52 11.73
C LEU A 141 -5.34 1.69 10.70
N LEU A 142 -5.33 0.86 9.65
CA LEU A 142 -6.18 1.03 8.48
C LEU A 142 -7.01 -0.20 8.14
N GLY A 143 -6.79 -1.36 8.76
CA GLY A 143 -7.45 -2.61 8.38
C GLY A 143 -6.88 -3.24 7.11
N LEU A 144 -5.66 -2.86 6.69
CA LEU A 144 -5.04 -3.36 5.46
C LEU A 144 -4.42 -4.74 5.68
N ASP A 145 -4.89 -5.73 4.93
CA ASP A 145 -4.25 -7.04 4.86
C ASP A 145 -3.23 -7.08 3.72
N MET A 146 -1.94 -7.11 4.06
CA MET A 146 -0.85 -7.16 3.09
C MET A 146 -0.28 -8.56 2.89
N GLN A 147 -0.83 -9.59 3.53
CA GLN A 147 -0.25 -10.94 3.45
C GLN A 147 -0.18 -11.44 2.01
N HIS A 148 -1.24 -11.21 1.23
CA HIS A 148 -1.36 -11.65 -0.15
C HIS A 148 -0.34 -11.03 -1.12
N VAL A 149 0.25 -9.88 -0.78
CA VAL A 149 1.36 -9.30 -1.56
C VAL A 149 2.58 -10.20 -1.51
N PHE A 150 2.90 -10.74 -0.33
CA PHE A 150 4.17 -11.45 -0.09
C PHE A 150 4.07 -12.97 -0.27
N VAL A 151 2.92 -13.48 -0.70
CA VAL A 151 2.78 -14.90 -1.02
C VAL A 151 3.47 -15.19 -2.35
N GLU A 152 4.37 -16.16 -2.36
CA GLU A 152 5.14 -16.58 -3.54
C GLU A 152 4.26 -17.26 -4.60
N HIS A 153 3.15 -17.90 -4.18
CA HIS A 153 2.18 -18.55 -5.05
C HIS A 153 0.74 -18.20 -4.65
N LEU A 154 -0.03 -17.60 -5.55
CA LEU A 154 -1.45 -17.25 -5.32
C LEU A 154 -2.31 -18.44 -4.84
N GLU A 155 -1.91 -19.67 -5.19
CA GLU A 155 -2.56 -20.91 -4.76
C GLU A 155 -2.51 -21.15 -3.23
N ASP A 156 -1.56 -20.53 -2.53
CA ASP A 156 -1.39 -20.67 -1.09
C ASP A 156 -2.33 -19.76 -0.28
N LEU A 157 -3.09 -18.86 -0.93
CA LEU A 157 -4.09 -18.00 -0.29
C LEU A 157 -5.43 -18.69 0.00
N PHE A 158 -5.66 -19.88 -0.59
CA PHE A 158 -6.93 -20.61 -0.51
C PHE A 158 -6.84 -21.94 0.27
N LYS A 159 -5.75 -22.15 1.01
CA LYS A 159 -5.55 -23.29 1.92
C LYS A 159 -5.93 -22.93 3.36
#